data_AF-A0A7V9S1F1-F1
#
_entry.id   AF-A0A7V9S1F1-F1
#
_cell.length_a   1.000
_cell.length_b   1.000
_cell.length_c   1.000
_cell.angle_alpha   90.00
_cell.angle_beta   90.00
_cell.angle_gamma   90.00
#
_symmetry.space_group_name_H-M   'P 1'
#
loop_
_entity.id
_entity.type
_entity.pdbx_description
1 polymer ?
#
loop_
_entity_poly.entity_id
_entity_poly.type
_entity_poly.pdbx_seq_one_letter_code
_entity_poly.pdbx_strand_id
1 'polypeptide(L)'
;LLRGAGAGLIAALLFAVALGAPSRLAALMPAAAVGSLWAWLATGLAFGIGYGLLYPRLTGSPGAALTRGMTYGFVWWVVVALTLVPLVDGAGLAWSLDAARGEFAAFPGCLLLGAAVGLLYRWLDGLRRLLFVQDVRAIEHESAGARGLRALGRGALGGLLGGLVFTVVMVQIGFLPTVAQLVGSSSVGVGLAIHLLIADLIGASYGLLFRRQSFDVSSALGWGVAYGLLWWLLGPLTLLPILLGAPPQWTLAAAAATFPSLVGHLAYGAALGVAFYRLEARYSPWWLTRNEIEAERAERRREQVFGSAPALWAVIAMFAVTVPLLLGQ
;
A
#
# COMPACT_ATOMS: atom_id res chain seq x y z
N LEU A 1 -13.71 -14.69 -10.13
CA LEU A 1 -12.61 -15.67 -10.18
C LEU A 1 -11.57 -15.32 -11.23
N LEU A 2 -11.89 -15.30 -12.54
CA LEU A 2 -10.91 -14.99 -13.61
C LEU A 2 -10.15 -13.66 -13.41
N ARG A 3 -10.82 -12.59 -13.00
CA ARG A 3 -10.15 -11.30 -12.66
C ARG A 3 -9.15 -11.45 -11.49
N GLY A 4 -9.50 -12.28 -10.52
CA GLY A 4 -8.67 -12.55 -9.33
C GLY A 4 -7.41 -13.30 -9.74
N ALA A 5 -7.60 -14.41 -10.45
CA ALA A 5 -6.53 -15.18 -11.07
C ALA A 5 -5.59 -14.29 -11.91
N GLY A 6 -6.15 -13.48 -12.81
CA GLY A 6 -5.38 -12.56 -13.65
C GLY A 6 -4.59 -11.53 -12.84
N ALA A 7 -5.22 -10.88 -11.85
CA ALA A 7 -4.54 -9.93 -10.98
C ALA A 7 -3.39 -10.59 -10.19
N GLY A 8 -3.61 -11.80 -9.67
CA GLY A 8 -2.62 -12.59 -8.96
C GLY A 8 -1.42 -12.96 -9.81
N LEU A 9 -1.65 -13.46 -11.03
CA LEU A 9 -0.58 -13.82 -11.97
C LEU A 9 0.23 -12.60 -12.40
N ILE A 10 -0.42 -11.49 -12.73
CA ILE A 10 0.28 -10.26 -13.12
C ILE A 10 1.10 -9.71 -11.94
N ALA A 11 0.52 -9.68 -10.73
CA ALA A 11 1.23 -9.21 -9.54
C ALA A 11 2.46 -10.07 -9.25
N ALA A 12 2.31 -11.40 -9.32
CA ALA A 12 3.42 -12.33 -9.17
C ALA A 12 4.49 -12.06 -10.24
N LEU A 13 4.13 -11.98 -11.52
CA LEU A 13 5.09 -11.71 -12.59
C LEU A 13 5.87 -10.40 -12.35
N LEU A 14 5.18 -9.32 -11.97
CA LEU A 14 5.82 -8.03 -11.65
C LEU A 14 6.83 -8.16 -10.52
N PHE A 15 6.49 -8.90 -9.46
CA PHE A 15 7.41 -9.15 -8.33
C PHE A 15 8.59 -10.03 -8.76
N ALA A 16 8.38 -11.05 -9.58
CA ALA A 16 9.48 -11.89 -10.07
C ALA A 16 10.49 -11.09 -10.90
N VAL A 17 10.00 -10.17 -11.74
CA VAL A 17 10.84 -9.27 -12.54
C VAL A 17 11.54 -8.24 -11.66
N ALA A 18 10.79 -7.58 -10.76
CA ALA A 18 11.32 -6.48 -9.95
C ALA A 18 12.34 -6.92 -8.88
N LEU A 19 12.22 -8.14 -8.37
CA LEU A 19 13.01 -8.61 -7.22
C LEU A 19 14.16 -9.56 -7.62
N GLY A 20 14.22 -9.96 -8.89
CA GLY A 20 15.26 -10.82 -9.44
C GLY A 20 15.19 -12.28 -8.95
N ALA A 21 14.52 -13.14 -9.73
CA ALA A 21 14.43 -14.61 -9.59
C ALA A 21 13.79 -15.14 -8.28
N PRO A 22 13.27 -16.39 -8.25
CA PRO A 22 12.29 -16.82 -7.23
C PRO A 22 12.88 -17.17 -5.85
N SER A 23 14.19 -17.08 -5.65
CA SER A 23 14.86 -17.50 -4.41
C SER A 23 14.76 -16.48 -3.26
N ARG A 24 14.30 -15.26 -3.52
CA ARG A 24 14.31 -14.17 -2.52
C ARG A 24 12.95 -13.89 -1.88
N LEU A 25 11.92 -14.58 -2.36
CA LEU A 25 10.58 -14.69 -1.77
C LEU A 25 10.23 -16.14 -1.40
N ALA A 26 11.26 -16.97 -1.23
CA ALA A 26 11.18 -18.37 -0.85
C ALA A 26 10.21 -18.62 0.32
N ALA A 27 10.16 -17.69 1.29
CA ALA A 27 9.29 -17.75 2.47
C ALA A 27 7.77 -17.68 2.17
N LEU A 28 7.38 -17.33 0.93
CA LEU A 28 5.98 -17.39 0.48
C LEU A 28 5.57 -18.78 -0.02
N MET A 29 6.51 -19.73 -0.04
CA MET A 29 6.38 -21.03 -0.69
C MET A 29 6.89 -22.15 0.23
N PRO A 30 6.33 -23.37 0.14
CA PRO A 30 6.94 -24.54 0.78
C PRO A 30 8.40 -24.71 0.34
N ALA A 31 9.27 -25.21 1.22
CA ALA A 31 10.71 -25.34 0.96
C ALA A 31 11.02 -26.12 -0.35
N ALA A 32 10.20 -27.12 -0.68
CA ALA A 32 10.32 -27.92 -1.90
C ALA A 32 10.03 -27.16 -3.21
N ALA A 33 9.45 -25.96 -3.13
CA ALA A 33 8.98 -25.18 -4.27
C ALA A 33 9.77 -23.87 -4.50
N VAL A 34 10.75 -23.59 -3.64
CA VAL A 34 11.62 -22.41 -3.69
C VAL A 34 12.43 -22.40 -4.98
N GLY A 35 12.43 -21.26 -5.70
CA GLY A 35 13.23 -21.09 -6.91
C GLY A 35 12.54 -21.45 -8.23
N SER A 36 11.30 -21.97 -8.22
CA SER A 36 10.55 -22.28 -9.44
C SER A 36 9.61 -21.14 -9.85
N LEU A 37 9.75 -20.64 -11.09
CA LEU A 37 8.82 -19.67 -11.68
C LEU A 37 7.37 -20.19 -11.68
N TRP A 38 7.18 -21.49 -11.93
CA TRP A 38 5.85 -22.10 -11.93
C TRP A 38 5.20 -22.10 -10.55
N ALA A 39 5.99 -22.40 -9.52
CA ALA A 39 5.52 -22.37 -8.15
C ALA A 39 5.12 -20.94 -7.74
N TRP A 40 5.93 -19.96 -8.16
CA TRP A 40 5.63 -18.54 -7.94
C TRP A 40 4.33 -18.10 -8.63
N LEU A 41 4.13 -18.48 -9.89
CA LEU A 41 2.90 -18.20 -10.62
C LEU A 41 1.68 -18.93 -10.02
N ALA A 42 1.85 -20.17 -9.55
CA ALA A 42 0.79 -20.90 -8.86
C ALA A 42 0.39 -20.23 -7.54
N THR A 43 1.36 -19.72 -6.79
CA THR A 43 1.11 -18.94 -5.57
C THR A 43 0.38 -17.65 -5.89
N GLY A 44 0.83 -16.90 -6.90
CA GLY A 44 0.14 -15.71 -7.41
C GLY A 44 -1.30 -16.01 -7.82
N LEU A 45 -1.52 -17.11 -8.54
CA LEU A 45 -2.83 -17.58 -8.98
C LEU A 45 -3.74 -17.87 -7.77
N ALA A 46 -3.28 -18.67 -6.81
CA ALA A 46 -4.04 -19.01 -5.60
C ALA A 46 -4.35 -17.76 -4.78
N PHE A 47 -3.35 -16.90 -4.58
CA PHE A 47 -3.48 -15.62 -3.88
C PHE A 47 -4.52 -14.71 -4.55
N GLY A 48 -4.48 -14.60 -5.88
CA GLY A 48 -5.44 -13.81 -6.65
C GLY A 48 -6.86 -14.39 -6.65
N ILE A 49 -7.00 -15.72 -6.74
CA ILE A 49 -8.30 -16.41 -6.63
C ILE A 49 -8.90 -16.17 -5.24
N GLY A 50 -8.13 -16.33 -4.17
CA GLY A 50 -8.57 -16.07 -2.80
C GLY A 50 -9.05 -14.63 -2.60
N TYR A 51 -8.31 -13.65 -3.12
CA TYR A 51 -8.75 -12.25 -3.09
C TYR A 51 -10.07 -12.06 -3.85
N GLY A 52 -10.22 -12.68 -5.02
CA GLY A 52 -11.44 -12.62 -5.82
C GLY A 52 -12.65 -13.32 -5.19
N LEU A 53 -12.43 -14.32 -4.32
CA LEU A 53 -13.47 -14.99 -3.53
C LEU A 53 -13.95 -14.11 -2.37
N LEU A 54 -13.02 -13.45 -1.67
CA LEU A 54 -13.34 -12.53 -0.58
C LEU A 54 -14.01 -11.24 -1.08
N TYR A 55 -13.61 -10.78 -2.28
CA TYR A 55 -14.12 -9.53 -2.87
C TYR A 55 -14.74 -9.77 -4.26
N PRO A 56 -15.89 -10.47 -4.34
CA PRO A 56 -16.53 -10.81 -5.61
C PRO A 56 -17.03 -9.55 -6.36
N ARG A 57 -17.40 -8.51 -5.61
CA ARG A 57 -17.80 -7.19 -6.12
C ARG A 57 -16.93 -6.13 -5.45
N LEU A 58 -15.98 -5.57 -6.19
CA LEU A 58 -15.11 -4.53 -5.64
C LEU A 58 -15.81 -3.16 -5.71
N THR A 59 -16.12 -2.60 -4.56
CA THR A 59 -16.66 -1.24 -4.42
C THR A 59 -15.62 -0.33 -3.73
N GLY A 60 -15.65 0.96 -4.05
CA GLY A 60 -14.78 1.99 -3.42
C GLY A 60 -13.70 2.58 -4.33
N SER A 61 -12.68 3.20 -3.74
CA SER A 61 -11.54 3.87 -4.42
C SER A 61 -10.32 2.96 -4.64
N PRO A 62 -9.33 3.33 -5.49
CA PRO A 62 -8.08 2.57 -5.59
C PRO A 62 -7.38 2.39 -4.24
N GLY A 63 -7.40 3.43 -3.38
CA GLY A 63 -6.87 3.35 -2.02
C GLY A 63 -7.61 2.35 -1.13
N ALA A 64 -8.93 2.23 -1.26
CA ALA A 64 -9.70 1.18 -0.57
C ALA A 64 -9.32 -0.22 -1.06
N ALA A 65 -9.07 -0.39 -2.36
CA ALA A 65 -8.63 -1.67 -2.91
C ALA A 65 -7.21 -2.04 -2.44
N LEU A 66 -6.32 -1.05 -2.38
CA LEU A 66 -4.96 -1.19 -1.85
C LEU A 66 -4.98 -1.65 -0.39
N THR A 67 -5.75 -0.98 0.47
CA THR A 67 -5.82 -1.30 1.91
C THR A 67 -6.46 -2.65 2.19
N ARG A 68 -7.54 -3.01 1.48
CA ARG A 68 -8.09 -4.39 1.50
C ARG A 68 -7.05 -5.40 1.04
N GLY A 69 -6.28 -5.07 0.01
CA GLY A 69 -5.16 -5.86 -0.48
C GLY A 69 -4.11 -6.12 0.58
N MET A 70 -3.62 -5.07 1.26
CA MET A 70 -2.65 -5.22 2.37
C MET A 70 -3.21 -6.06 3.51
N THR A 71 -4.49 -5.85 3.88
CA THR A 71 -5.17 -6.66 4.91
C THR A 71 -5.18 -8.13 4.51
N TYR A 72 -5.55 -8.41 3.26
CA TYR A 72 -5.57 -9.76 2.73
C TYR A 72 -4.16 -10.40 2.70
N GLY A 73 -3.15 -9.62 2.30
CA GLY A 73 -1.75 -10.06 2.35
C GLY A 73 -1.31 -10.46 3.76
N PHE A 74 -1.64 -9.68 4.78
CA PHE A 74 -1.35 -10.08 6.16
C PHE A 74 -2.06 -11.36 6.57
N VAL A 75 -3.35 -11.49 6.26
CA VAL A 75 -4.10 -12.73 6.55
C VAL A 75 -3.46 -13.91 5.84
N TRP A 76 -2.99 -13.72 4.62
CA TRP A 76 -2.23 -14.74 3.89
C TRP A 76 -0.92 -15.11 4.59
N TRP A 77 -0.17 -14.14 5.11
CA TRP A 77 1.05 -14.41 5.89
C TRP A 77 0.74 -15.28 7.12
N VAL A 78 -0.28 -14.93 7.90
CA VAL A 78 -0.68 -15.71 9.08
C VAL A 78 -1.18 -17.10 8.72
N VAL A 79 -2.09 -17.21 7.73
CA VAL A 79 -2.73 -18.49 7.38
C VAL A 79 -1.80 -19.39 6.58
N VAL A 80 -1.02 -18.85 5.65
CA VAL A 80 -0.18 -19.67 4.77
C VAL A 80 1.21 -19.83 5.35
N ALA A 81 1.92 -18.74 5.59
CA ALA A 81 3.33 -18.80 6.01
C ALA A 81 3.48 -19.29 7.46
N LEU A 82 2.63 -18.85 8.39
CA LEU A 82 2.74 -19.26 9.81
C LEU A 82 1.93 -20.51 10.18
N THR A 83 1.00 -20.95 9.32
CA THR A 83 0.07 -22.05 9.66
C THR A 83 0.16 -23.20 8.66
N LEU A 84 -0.26 -23.01 7.40
CA LEU A 84 -0.38 -24.13 6.45
C LEU A 84 0.97 -24.70 6.02
N VAL A 85 1.96 -23.87 5.70
CA VAL A 85 3.28 -24.35 5.25
C VAL A 85 3.98 -25.16 6.36
N PRO A 86 4.12 -24.65 7.61
CA PRO A 86 4.70 -25.40 8.71
C PRO A 86 3.95 -26.71 9.04
N LEU A 87 2.62 -26.73 8.91
CA LEU A 87 1.82 -27.94 9.12
C LEU A 87 2.09 -29.00 8.04
N VAL A 88 2.18 -28.59 6.77
CA VAL A 88 2.50 -29.49 5.65
C VAL A 88 3.93 -30.03 5.76
N ASP A 89 4.86 -29.21 6.23
CA ASP A 89 6.26 -29.59 6.44
C ASP A 89 6.48 -30.40 7.73
N GLY A 90 5.42 -30.66 8.52
CA GLY A 90 5.48 -31.44 9.75
C GLY A 90 6.12 -30.71 10.94
N ALA A 91 6.35 -29.40 10.84
CA ALA A 91 6.96 -28.56 11.86
C ALA A 91 5.95 -28.06 12.93
N GLY A 92 4.64 -28.31 12.75
CA GLY A 92 3.59 -27.84 13.65
C GLY A 92 3.10 -26.42 13.31
N LEU A 93 2.66 -25.65 14.31
CA LEU A 93 2.21 -24.26 14.13
C LEU A 93 3.37 -23.29 14.42
N ALA A 94 3.67 -22.39 13.49
CA ALA A 94 4.72 -21.37 13.64
C ALA A 94 4.21 -20.09 14.32
N TRP A 95 3.40 -20.23 15.37
CA TRP A 95 2.74 -19.10 16.05
C TRP A 95 3.53 -18.54 17.23
N SER A 96 4.69 -19.13 17.56
CA SER A 96 5.60 -18.54 18.55
C SER A 96 6.24 -17.26 18.01
N LEU A 97 6.63 -16.36 18.90
CA LEU A 97 7.28 -15.11 18.51
C LEU A 97 8.57 -15.37 17.72
N ASP A 98 9.36 -16.37 18.13
CA ASP A 98 10.60 -16.72 17.44
C ASP A 98 10.37 -17.28 16.03
N ALA A 99 9.32 -18.10 15.87
CA ALA A 99 8.94 -18.61 14.55
C ALA A 99 8.43 -17.48 13.64
N ALA A 100 7.59 -16.57 14.17
CA ALA A 100 7.11 -15.42 13.42
C ALA A 100 8.24 -14.44 13.03
N ARG A 101 9.27 -14.28 13.88
CA ARG A 101 10.50 -13.54 13.56
C ARG A 101 11.30 -14.24 12.47
N GLY A 102 11.38 -15.57 12.48
CA GLY A 102 11.99 -16.37 11.42
C GLY A 102 11.32 -16.15 10.05
N GLU A 103 10.00 -16.02 10.06
CA GLU A 103 9.17 -15.77 8.87
C GLU A 103 8.93 -14.29 8.55
N PHE A 104 9.73 -13.38 9.15
CA PHE A 104 9.57 -11.93 8.93
C PHE A 104 9.72 -11.56 7.45
N ALA A 105 10.59 -12.24 6.70
CA ALA A 105 10.83 -11.91 5.29
C ALA A 105 9.57 -12.06 4.42
N ALA A 106 8.67 -12.99 4.76
CA ALA A 106 7.40 -13.17 4.07
C ALA A 106 6.41 -12.02 4.35
N PHE A 107 6.48 -11.37 5.52
CA PHE A 107 5.53 -10.34 5.94
C PHE A 107 5.48 -9.14 4.97
N PRO A 108 6.58 -8.40 4.69
CA PRO A 108 6.55 -7.30 3.73
C PRO A 108 6.10 -7.75 2.33
N GLY A 109 6.58 -8.92 1.89
CA GLY A 109 6.25 -9.51 0.60
C GLY A 109 4.75 -9.77 0.43
N CYS A 110 4.12 -10.42 1.40
CA CYS A 110 2.69 -10.69 1.40
C CYS A 110 1.86 -9.41 1.35
N LEU A 111 2.22 -8.40 2.17
CA LEU A 111 1.47 -7.15 2.23
C LEU A 111 1.55 -6.36 0.92
N LEU A 112 2.75 -6.27 0.33
CA LEU A 112 2.96 -5.59 -0.95
C LEU A 112 2.32 -6.37 -2.10
N LEU A 113 2.37 -7.70 -2.11
CA LEU A 113 1.67 -8.54 -3.08
C LEU A 113 0.15 -8.34 -2.97
N GLY A 114 -0.36 -8.31 -1.74
CA GLY A 114 -1.74 -7.97 -1.43
C GLY A 114 -2.17 -6.63 -2.01
N ALA A 115 -1.39 -5.58 -1.75
CA ALA A 115 -1.62 -4.25 -2.29
C ALA A 115 -1.65 -4.25 -3.84
N ALA A 116 -0.69 -4.92 -4.48
CA ALA A 116 -0.60 -5.04 -5.92
C ALA A 116 -1.81 -5.78 -6.51
N VAL A 117 -2.21 -6.91 -5.94
CA VAL A 117 -3.39 -7.67 -6.36
C VAL A 117 -4.66 -6.85 -6.19
N GLY A 118 -4.83 -6.14 -5.08
CA GLY A 118 -5.98 -5.26 -4.86
C GLY A 118 -6.11 -4.17 -5.93
N LEU A 119 -5.00 -3.51 -6.27
CA LEU A 119 -4.95 -2.50 -7.32
C LEU A 119 -5.19 -3.08 -8.72
N LEU A 120 -4.53 -4.19 -9.07
CA LEU A 120 -4.67 -4.83 -10.37
C LEU A 120 -6.07 -5.42 -10.57
N TYR A 121 -6.64 -6.03 -9.54
CA TYR A 121 -8.01 -6.55 -9.59
C TYR A 121 -9.02 -5.44 -9.87
N ARG A 122 -8.86 -4.28 -9.22
CA ARG A 122 -9.68 -3.09 -9.49
C ARG A 122 -9.47 -2.59 -10.92
N TRP A 123 -8.23 -2.49 -11.37
CA TRP A 123 -7.91 -2.01 -12.71
C TRP A 123 -8.53 -2.90 -13.78
N LEU A 124 -8.41 -4.22 -13.65
CA LEU A 124 -9.05 -5.21 -14.53
C LEU A 124 -10.59 -5.09 -14.50
N ASP A 125 -11.18 -4.84 -13.34
CA ASP A 125 -12.62 -4.62 -13.21
C ASP A 125 -13.08 -3.30 -13.87
N GLY A 126 -12.25 -2.26 -13.81
CA GLY A 126 -12.45 -1.02 -14.55
C GLY A 126 -12.40 -1.23 -16.07
N LEU A 127 -11.36 -1.92 -16.55
CA LEU A 127 -11.18 -2.25 -17.97
C LEU A 127 -12.34 -3.09 -18.50
N ARG A 128 -12.78 -4.10 -17.73
CA ARG A 128 -13.95 -4.92 -18.10
C ARG A 128 -15.21 -4.08 -18.24
N ARG A 129 -15.47 -3.16 -17.30
CA ARG A 129 -16.64 -2.27 -17.39
C ARG A 129 -16.54 -1.37 -18.61
N LEU A 130 -15.38 -0.79 -18.88
CA LEU A 130 -15.14 0.06 -20.05
C LEU A 130 -15.39 -0.68 -21.37
N LEU A 131 -14.89 -1.92 -21.49
CA LEU A 131 -14.96 -2.69 -22.74
C LEU A 131 -16.31 -3.38 -22.97
N PHE A 132 -17.03 -3.77 -21.90
CA PHE A 132 -18.20 -4.65 -22.00
C PHE A 132 -19.50 -4.07 -21.42
N VAL A 133 -19.46 -2.95 -20.70
CA VAL A 133 -20.65 -2.29 -20.14
C VAL A 133 -20.72 -0.87 -20.70
N GLN A 134 -21.50 -0.68 -21.77
CA GLN A 134 -21.76 0.65 -22.31
C GLN A 134 -22.71 1.44 -21.39
N ASP A 135 -22.21 1.90 -20.25
CA ASP A 135 -22.94 2.81 -19.38
C ASP A 135 -22.68 4.26 -19.81
N VAL A 136 -23.40 4.69 -20.85
CA VAL A 136 -23.30 6.05 -21.45
C VAL A 136 -23.60 7.14 -20.41
N ARG A 137 -24.29 6.81 -19.30
CA ARG A 137 -24.60 7.74 -18.20
C ARG A 137 -23.39 8.13 -17.34
N ALA A 138 -22.25 7.45 -17.49
CA ALA A 138 -21.01 7.77 -16.76
C ALA A 138 -20.21 8.94 -17.37
N ILE A 139 -20.61 9.44 -18.53
CA ILE A 139 -19.85 10.45 -19.31
C ILE A 139 -20.11 11.89 -18.83
N GLU A 140 -21.10 12.12 -17.97
CA GLU A 140 -21.56 13.48 -17.70
C GLU A 140 -21.02 14.13 -16.40
N HIS A 141 -20.55 15.37 -16.62
CA HIS A 141 -20.21 16.47 -15.70
C HIS A 141 -18.79 16.46 -15.06
N GLU A 142 -17.99 17.46 -15.50
CA GLU A 142 -16.53 17.69 -15.36
C GLU A 142 -15.62 16.66 -16.05
N SER A 143 -14.77 17.09 -16.99
CA SER A 143 -13.80 16.21 -17.68
C SER A 143 -13.01 15.41 -16.64
N ALA A 144 -13.00 14.08 -16.77
CA ALA A 144 -12.33 13.19 -15.83
C ALA A 144 -10.86 13.60 -15.59
N GLY A 145 -10.23 14.21 -16.61
CA GLY A 145 -8.90 14.81 -16.58
C GLY A 145 -8.78 16.00 -15.61
N ALA A 146 -9.66 16.99 -15.66
CA ALA A 146 -9.57 18.18 -14.79
C ALA A 146 -9.75 17.83 -13.30
N ARG A 147 -10.53 16.78 -12.99
CA ARG A 147 -10.65 16.25 -11.62
C ARG A 147 -9.42 15.47 -11.18
N GLY A 148 -8.85 14.64 -12.06
CA GLY A 148 -7.60 13.93 -11.80
C GLY A 148 -6.45 14.89 -11.53
N LEU A 149 -6.31 15.94 -12.34
CA LEU A 149 -5.27 16.96 -12.19
C LEU A 149 -5.39 17.74 -10.89
N ARG A 150 -6.61 18.12 -10.48
CA ARG A 150 -6.85 18.76 -9.17
C ARG A 150 -6.50 17.83 -8.01
N ALA A 151 -6.83 16.54 -8.12
CA ALA A 151 -6.48 15.56 -7.09
C ALA A 151 -4.95 15.38 -6.99
N LEU A 152 -4.26 15.28 -8.13
CA LEU A 152 -2.79 15.26 -8.21
C LEU A 152 -2.19 16.49 -7.54
N GLY A 153 -2.62 17.70 -7.92
CA GLY A 153 -2.07 18.95 -7.37
C GLY A 153 -2.31 19.10 -5.86
N ARG A 154 -3.50 18.73 -5.37
CA ARG A 154 -3.77 18.73 -3.91
C ARG A 154 -2.94 17.68 -3.18
N GLY A 155 -2.74 16.52 -3.81
CA GLY A 155 -1.88 15.46 -3.31
C GLY A 155 -0.43 15.92 -3.20
N ALA A 156 0.11 16.52 -4.26
CA ALA A 156 1.44 17.11 -4.34
C ALA A 156 1.66 18.13 -3.22
N LEU A 157 0.76 19.11 -3.06
CA LEU A 157 0.81 20.09 -1.97
C LEU A 157 0.78 19.42 -0.57
N GLY A 158 -0.07 18.41 -0.39
CA GLY A 158 -0.08 17.63 0.85
C GLY A 158 1.22 16.83 1.05
N GLY A 159 1.83 16.35 -0.02
CA GLY A 159 3.10 15.62 -0.06
C GLY A 159 4.25 16.52 0.36
N LEU A 160 4.31 17.76 -0.12
CA LEU A 160 5.28 18.76 0.33
C LEU A 160 5.13 19.05 1.83
N LEU A 161 3.90 19.26 2.31
CA LEU A 161 3.65 19.50 3.74
C LEU A 161 4.07 18.31 4.61
N GLY A 162 3.68 17.10 4.21
CA GLY A 162 4.12 15.88 4.89
C GLY A 162 5.64 15.69 4.80
N GLY A 163 6.24 16.00 3.65
CA GLY A 163 7.66 15.90 3.38
C GLY A 163 8.48 16.78 4.31
N LEU A 164 8.04 18.03 4.54
CA LEU A 164 8.64 18.96 5.49
C LEU A 164 8.55 18.45 6.94
N VAL A 165 7.41 17.87 7.33
CA VAL A 165 7.28 17.21 8.65
C VAL A 165 8.27 16.05 8.75
N PHE A 166 8.39 15.23 7.71
CA PHE A 166 9.30 14.10 7.68
C PHE A 166 10.78 14.52 7.66
N THR A 167 11.11 15.68 7.09
CA THR A 167 12.47 16.23 7.13
C THR A 167 13.00 16.35 8.56
N VAL A 168 12.15 16.70 9.54
CA VAL A 168 12.56 16.78 10.96
C VAL A 168 13.14 15.45 11.43
N VAL A 169 12.45 14.34 11.15
CA VAL A 169 12.92 13.00 11.51
C VAL A 169 14.17 12.64 10.72
N MET A 170 14.19 12.89 9.41
CA MET A 170 15.34 12.59 8.54
C MET A 170 16.64 13.29 8.98
N VAL A 171 16.53 14.53 9.46
CA VAL A 171 17.66 15.28 10.03
C VAL A 171 18.09 14.66 11.35
N GLN A 172 17.15 14.35 12.25
CA GLN A 172 17.46 13.75 13.56
C GLN A 172 18.17 12.41 13.45
N ILE A 173 17.79 11.57 12.47
CA ILE A 173 18.40 10.25 12.27
C ILE A 173 19.54 10.26 11.24
N GLY A 174 19.89 11.43 10.68
CA GLY A 174 21.01 11.57 9.74
C GLY A 174 20.83 10.85 8.40
N PHE A 175 19.60 10.67 7.90
CA PHE A 175 19.31 9.82 6.73
C PHE A 175 19.37 10.55 5.38
N LEU A 176 19.42 11.89 5.38
CA LEU A 176 19.44 12.68 4.14
C LEU A 176 20.62 12.34 3.21
N PRO A 177 21.86 12.10 3.69
CA PRO A 177 22.96 11.62 2.84
C PRO A 177 22.66 10.29 2.14
N THR A 178 21.93 9.38 2.79
CA THR A 178 21.51 8.10 2.17
C THR A 178 20.55 8.32 1.02
N VAL A 179 19.62 9.28 1.14
CA VAL A 179 18.73 9.66 0.05
C VAL A 179 19.50 10.30 -1.11
N ALA A 180 20.52 11.12 -0.80
CA ALA A 180 21.36 11.78 -1.81
C ALA A 180 22.12 10.78 -2.70
N GLN A 181 22.41 9.58 -2.20
CA GLN A 181 23.12 8.53 -2.94
C GLN A 181 22.33 8.04 -4.16
N LEU A 182 21.01 8.20 -4.18
CA LEU A 182 20.16 7.88 -5.33
C LEU A 182 20.58 8.62 -6.62
N VAL A 183 21.24 9.77 -6.46
CA VAL A 183 21.76 10.58 -7.57
C VAL A 183 23.29 10.72 -7.51
N GLY A 184 23.97 9.80 -6.83
CA GLY A 184 25.43 9.79 -6.71
C GLY A 184 26.02 10.92 -5.84
N SER A 185 25.23 11.53 -4.97
CA SER A 185 25.69 12.60 -4.06
C SER A 185 25.72 12.13 -2.60
N SER A 186 26.47 12.83 -1.76
CA SER A 186 26.49 12.68 -0.29
C SER A 186 26.04 13.95 0.45
N SER A 187 25.68 15.01 -0.29
CA SER A 187 25.31 16.30 0.30
C SER A 187 23.95 16.23 0.98
N VAL A 188 23.87 16.73 2.21
CA VAL A 188 22.62 16.88 2.97
C VAL A 188 21.59 17.71 2.19
N GLY A 189 22.04 18.79 1.52
CA GLY A 189 21.17 19.65 0.73
C GLY A 189 20.57 18.95 -0.49
N VAL A 190 21.38 18.13 -1.18
CA VAL A 190 20.88 17.29 -2.30
C VAL A 190 19.92 16.23 -1.79
N GLY A 191 20.25 15.58 -0.67
CA GLY A 191 19.37 14.63 0.00
C GLY A 191 18.01 15.21 0.36
N LEU A 192 17.99 16.44 0.89
CA LEU A 192 16.75 17.16 1.19
C LEU A 192 15.93 17.45 -0.07
N ALA A 193 16.56 17.92 -1.15
CA ALA A 193 15.87 18.21 -2.40
C ALA A 193 15.23 16.95 -3.01
N ILE A 194 15.97 15.84 -3.04
CA ILE A 194 15.48 14.55 -3.53
C ILE A 194 14.37 14.00 -2.62
N HIS A 195 14.52 14.11 -1.29
CA HIS A 195 13.47 13.73 -0.34
C HIS A 195 12.16 14.48 -0.60
N LEU A 196 12.21 15.80 -0.77
CA LEU A 196 11.01 16.62 -1.04
C LEU A 196 10.39 16.31 -2.41
N LEU A 197 11.22 16.03 -3.42
CA LEU A 197 10.73 15.58 -4.73
C LEU A 197 10.00 14.23 -4.61
N ILE A 198 10.58 13.27 -3.91
CA ILE A 198 9.95 11.96 -3.66
C ILE A 198 8.64 12.16 -2.87
N ALA A 199 8.65 12.98 -1.82
CA ALA A 199 7.47 13.31 -1.03
C ALA A 199 6.34 13.91 -1.89
N ASP A 200 6.67 14.80 -2.83
CA ASP A 200 5.69 15.38 -3.75
C ASP A 200 5.06 14.33 -4.67
N LEU A 201 5.87 13.46 -5.28
CA LEU A 201 5.41 12.36 -6.13
C LEU A 201 4.52 11.37 -5.38
N ILE A 202 4.92 11.03 -4.15
CA ILE A 202 4.15 10.18 -3.25
C ILE A 202 2.81 10.84 -2.93
N GLY A 203 2.82 12.12 -2.53
CA GLY A 203 1.61 12.89 -2.23
C GLY A 203 0.66 12.97 -3.43
N ALA A 204 1.19 13.23 -4.63
CA ALA A 204 0.40 13.26 -5.85
C ALA A 204 -0.34 11.93 -6.07
N SER A 205 0.35 10.80 -5.86
CA SER A 205 -0.27 9.48 -5.98
C SER A 205 -1.31 9.20 -4.87
N TYR A 206 -1.12 9.72 -3.65
CA TYR A 206 -2.17 9.70 -2.62
C TYR A 206 -3.45 10.39 -3.08
N GLY A 207 -3.33 11.55 -3.71
CA GLY A 207 -4.48 12.27 -4.27
C GLY A 207 -5.25 11.45 -5.30
N LEU A 208 -4.57 10.69 -6.16
CA LEU A 208 -5.23 9.78 -7.09
C LEU A 208 -5.88 8.57 -6.41
N LEU A 209 -5.21 8.00 -5.41
CA LEU A 209 -5.64 6.78 -4.74
C LEU A 209 -6.82 7.02 -3.77
N PHE A 210 -6.77 8.10 -3.00
CA PHE A 210 -7.64 8.35 -1.83
C PHE A 210 -8.57 9.56 -1.98
N ARG A 211 -8.70 10.15 -3.17
CA ARG A 211 -9.71 11.19 -3.43
C ARG A 211 -11.10 10.78 -2.94
N ARG A 212 -11.78 11.69 -2.24
CA ARG A 212 -13.14 11.48 -1.70
C ARG A 212 -13.29 10.26 -0.79
N GLN A 213 -12.23 9.87 -0.08
CA GLN A 213 -12.26 8.80 0.93
C GLN A 213 -12.37 9.32 2.37
N SER A 214 -12.06 10.59 2.59
CA SER A 214 -12.09 11.20 3.92
C SER A 214 -13.34 12.08 4.05
N PHE A 215 -14.04 11.94 5.16
CA PHE A 215 -15.25 12.73 5.50
C PHE A 215 -15.04 13.59 6.75
N ASP A 216 -14.04 13.28 7.55
CA ASP A 216 -13.60 14.02 8.74
C ASP A 216 -12.06 13.91 8.90
N VAL A 217 -11.52 14.60 9.90
CA VAL A 217 -10.07 14.59 10.18
C VAL A 217 -9.60 13.21 10.64
N SER A 218 -10.41 12.46 11.39
CA SER A 218 -10.06 11.12 11.86
C SER A 218 -9.88 10.12 10.72
N SER A 219 -10.81 10.10 9.75
CA SER A 219 -10.70 9.27 8.55
C SER A 219 -9.51 9.72 7.69
N ALA A 220 -9.27 11.03 7.57
CA ALA A 220 -8.10 11.56 6.86
C ALA A 220 -6.78 11.09 7.49
N LEU A 221 -6.68 11.12 8.82
CA LEU A 221 -5.55 10.58 9.57
C LEU A 221 -5.39 9.07 9.33
N GLY A 222 -6.48 8.30 9.44
CA GLY A 222 -6.43 6.85 9.22
C GLY A 222 -5.90 6.49 7.83
N TRP A 223 -6.47 7.07 6.77
CA TRP A 223 -6.01 6.84 5.39
C TRP A 223 -4.57 7.27 5.17
N GLY A 224 -4.20 8.43 5.72
CA GLY A 224 -2.83 8.95 5.67
C GLY A 224 -1.83 8.03 6.36
N VAL A 225 -2.13 7.58 7.58
CA VAL A 225 -1.28 6.65 8.36
C VAL A 225 -1.13 5.32 7.64
N ALA A 226 -2.22 4.72 7.14
CA ALA A 226 -2.14 3.47 6.39
C ALA A 226 -1.28 3.60 5.12
N TYR A 227 -1.32 4.77 4.48
CA TYR A 227 -0.47 5.05 3.34
C TYR A 227 1.00 5.30 3.74
N GLY A 228 1.26 5.92 4.88
CA GLY A 228 2.58 6.00 5.48
C GLY A 228 3.17 4.62 5.78
N LEU A 229 2.38 3.71 6.35
CA LEU A 229 2.77 2.32 6.61
C LEU A 229 3.17 1.59 5.32
N LEU A 230 2.39 1.76 4.25
CA LEU A 230 2.73 1.23 2.93
C LEU A 230 4.10 1.76 2.48
N TRP A 231 4.33 3.08 2.58
CA TRP A 231 5.58 3.68 2.12
C TRP A 231 6.78 3.37 2.98
N TRP A 232 6.60 3.03 4.25
CA TRP A 232 7.69 2.49 5.06
C TRP A 232 8.14 1.11 4.57
N LEU A 233 7.20 0.23 4.20
CA LEU A 233 7.55 -1.04 3.56
C LEU A 233 8.15 -0.83 2.16
N LEU A 234 7.54 0.05 1.37
CA LEU A 234 7.90 0.23 -0.04
C LEU A 234 9.18 1.05 -0.22
N GLY A 235 9.40 2.07 0.61
CA GLY A 235 10.53 3.00 0.50
C GLY A 235 11.83 2.39 1.03
N PRO A 236 12.11 2.51 2.34
CA PRO A 236 13.41 2.12 2.90
C PRO A 236 13.67 0.60 2.86
N LEU A 237 12.64 -0.26 2.92
CA LEU A 237 12.83 -1.71 2.92
C LEU A 237 12.83 -2.35 1.53
N THR A 238 12.32 -1.67 0.50
CA THR A 238 12.15 -2.27 -0.84
C THR A 238 12.81 -1.45 -1.93
N LEU A 239 12.28 -0.25 -2.23
CA LEU A 239 12.72 0.55 -3.38
C LEU A 239 14.09 1.16 -3.17
N LEU A 240 14.39 1.71 -1.98
CA LEU A 240 15.68 2.35 -1.72
C LEU A 240 16.85 1.36 -1.91
N PRO A 241 16.84 0.15 -1.33
CA PRO A 241 17.87 -0.85 -1.62
C PRO A 241 17.98 -1.17 -3.11
N ILE A 242 16.85 -1.40 -3.80
CA ILE A 242 16.82 -1.71 -5.24
C ILE A 242 17.48 -0.60 -6.07
N LEU A 243 17.13 0.65 -5.78
CA LEU A 243 17.66 1.82 -6.48
C LEU A 243 19.16 2.04 -6.19
N LEU A 244 19.66 1.53 -5.07
CA LEU A 244 21.08 1.51 -4.72
C LEU A 244 21.81 0.23 -5.20
N GLY A 245 21.14 -0.63 -5.96
CA GLY A 245 21.73 -1.85 -6.52
C GLY A 245 21.76 -3.05 -5.57
N ALA A 246 21.06 -2.99 -4.46
CA ALA A 246 20.91 -4.08 -3.49
C ALA A 246 19.51 -4.74 -3.59
N PRO A 247 19.34 -6.00 -3.18
CA PRO A 247 18.00 -6.58 -3.04
C PRO A 247 17.18 -5.87 -1.96
N PRO A 248 15.84 -6.05 -1.97
CA PRO A 248 15.00 -5.65 -0.84
C PRO A 248 15.56 -6.17 0.48
N GLN A 249 15.47 -5.33 1.52
CA GLN A 249 15.98 -5.62 2.84
C GLN A 249 14.83 -6.05 3.76
N TRP A 250 14.13 -7.12 3.39
CA TRP A 250 13.03 -7.69 4.18
C TRP A 250 13.56 -8.59 5.30
N THR A 251 14.42 -8.03 6.14
CA THR A 251 14.99 -8.71 7.30
C THR A 251 14.58 -8.00 8.58
N LEU A 252 14.53 -8.75 9.69
CA LEU A 252 14.20 -8.18 10.99
C LEU A 252 15.21 -7.10 11.39
N ALA A 253 16.50 -7.32 11.09
CA ALA A 253 17.57 -6.36 11.37
C ALA A 253 17.40 -5.05 10.57
N ALA A 254 17.07 -5.13 9.27
CA ALA A 254 16.83 -3.94 8.46
C ALA A 254 15.56 -3.20 8.89
N ALA A 255 14.49 -3.92 9.23
CA ALA A 255 13.28 -3.34 9.78
C ALA A 255 13.52 -2.63 11.12
N ALA A 256 14.33 -3.23 12.01
CA ALA A 256 14.75 -2.60 13.26
C ALA A 256 15.60 -1.34 13.00
N ALA A 257 16.58 -1.43 12.11
CA ALA A 257 17.46 -0.31 11.76
C ALA A 257 16.69 0.88 11.14
N THR A 258 15.63 0.59 10.38
CA THR A 258 14.78 1.60 9.73
C THR A 258 13.54 1.95 10.55
N PHE A 259 13.39 1.41 11.76
CA PHE A 259 12.25 1.70 12.64
C PHE A 259 12.10 3.19 12.96
N PRO A 260 13.17 3.98 13.22
CA PRO A 260 13.02 5.43 13.39
C PRO A 260 12.38 6.12 12.17
N SER A 261 12.65 5.62 10.96
CA SER A 261 12.03 6.15 9.74
C SER A 261 10.54 5.81 9.63
N LEU A 262 10.05 4.77 10.31
CA LEU A 262 8.62 4.46 10.38
C LEU A 262 7.85 5.63 11.00
N VAL A 263 8.36 6.19 12.10
CA VAL A 263 7.76 7.37 12.76
C VAL A 263 7.62 8.52 11.76
N GLY A 264 8.66 8.76 10.97
CA GLY A 264 8.64 9.78 9.94
C GLY A 264 7.63 9.51 8.81
N HIS A 265 7.49 8.26 8.35
CA HIS A 265 6.47 7.87 7.38
C HIS A 265 5.04 8.00 7.94
N LEU A 266 4.83 7.69 9.22
CA LEU A 266 3.54 7.87 9.88
C LEU A 266 3.18 9.35 9.99
N ALA A 267 4.13 10.18 10.42
CA ALA A 267 3.95 11.63 10.51
C ALA A 267 3.72 12.27 9.12
N TYR A 268 4.49 11.84 8.12
CA TYR A 268 4.30 12.19 6.71
C TYR A 268 2.88 11.88 6.26
N GLY A 269 2.45 10.63 6.44
CA GLY A 269 1.15 10.15 6.00
C GLY A 269 0.00 10.89 6.69
N ALA A 270 0.09 11.08 8.00
CA ALA A 270 -0.89 11.84 8.77
C ALA A 270 -1.02 13.29 8.27
N ALA A 271 0.11 14.00 8.11
CA ALA A 271 0.13 15.37 7.62
C ALA A 271 -0.43 15.48 6.18
N LEU A 272 0.00 14.58 5.29
CA LEU A 272 -0.50 14.47 3.91
C LEU A 272 -2.01 14.25 3.89
N GLY A 273 -2.51 13.27 4.65
CA GLY A 273 -3.93 12.92 4.69
C GLY A 273 -4.80 14.08 5.15
N VAL A 274 -4.40 14.75 6.25
CA VAL A 274 -5.10 15.92 6.78
C VAL A 274 -5.04 17.10 5.83
N ALA A 275 -3.86 17.42 5.29
CA ALA A 275 -3.69 18.51 4.34
C ALA A 275 -4.56 18.31 3.09
N PHE A 276 -4.52 17.10 2.52
CA PHE A 276 -5.33 16.73 1.37
C PHE A 276 -6.82 16.87 1.67
N TYR A 277 -7.29 16.35 2.81
CA TYR A 277 -8.69 16.48 3.23
C TYR A 277 -9.11 17.95 3.38
N ARG A 278 -8.30 18.79 4.02
CA ARG A 278 -8.60 20.23 4.17
C ARG A 278 -8.68 20.95 2.83
N LEU A 279 -7.81 20.59 1.88
CA LEU A 279 -7.85 21.12 0.52
C LEU A 279 -9.08 20.63 -0.25
N GLU A 280 -9.48 19.36 -0.13
CA GLU A 280 -10.73 18.87 -0.71
C GLU A 280 -11.96 19.55 -0.09
N ALA A 281 -12.00 19.68 1.23
CA ALA A 281 -13.10 20.31 1.97
C ALA A 281 -13.33 21.76 1.54
N ARG A 282 -12.26 22.53 1.33
CA ARG A 282 -12.35 23.95 0.96
C ARG A 282 -12.85 24.17 -0.47
N TYR A 283 -12.48 23.30 -1.40
CA TYR A 283 -12.68 23.54 -2.83
C TYR A 283 -13.71 22.62 -3.50
N SER A 284 -14.04 21.49 -2.90
CA SER A 284 -15.03 20.53 -3.44
C SER A 284 -15.50 19.57 -2.33
N PRO A 285 -16.26 20.07 -1.34
CA PRO A 285 -16.82 19.23 -0.30
C PRO A 285 -17.87 18.31 -0.93
N TRP A 286 -17.50 17.05 -1.17
CA TRP A 286 -18.36 16.07 -1.85
C TRP A 286 -19.53 15.60 -0.98
N TRP A 287 -19.51 15.91 0.32
CA TRP A 287 -20.58 15.63 1.29
C TRP A 287 -21.60 16.77 1.41
N LEU A 288 -21.35 17.93 0.81
CA LEU A 288 -22.35 19.00 0.72
C LEU A 288 -23.16 18.80 -0.55
N THR A 289 -24.48 18.70 -0.39
CA THR A 289 -25.40 18.32 -1.46
C THR A 289 -26.26 19.52 -1.84
N ARG A 290 -26.36 19.83 -3.14
CA ARG A 290 -27.18 20.96 -3.63
C ARG A 290 -28.53 20.51 -4.18
N ASN A 291 -28.69 19.21 -4.43
CA ASN A 291 -29.91 18.56 -4.92
C ASN A 291 -30.00 17.10 -4.40
N GLU A 292 -31.17 16.49 -4.57
CA GLU A 292 -31.45 15.11 -4.11
C GLU A 292 -30.56 14.06 -4.80
N ILE A 293 -30.28 14.24 -6.10
CA ILE A 293 -29.41 13.32 -6.86
C ILE A 293 -27.97 13.34 -6.31
N GLU A 294 -27.45 14.50 -5.94
CA GLU A 294 -26.16 14.67 -5.28
C GLU A 294 -26.18 14.06 -3.87
N ALA A 295 -27.29 14.19 -3.15
CA ALA A 295 -27.47 13.58 -1.84
C ALA A 295 -27.39 12.05 -1.89
N GLU A 296 -28.11 11.41 -2.80
CA GLU A 296 -28.03 9.97 -2.99
C GLU A 296 -26.63 9.50 -3.42
N ARG A 297 -25.91 10.30 -4.22
CA ARG A 297 -24.53 9.99 -4.62
C ARG A 297 -23.56 10.13 -3.46
N ALA A 298 -23.73 11.15 -2.62
CA ALA A 298 -22.92 11.38 -1.43
C ALA A 298 -23.15 10.27 -0.39
N GLU A 299 -24.40 9.85 -0.18
CA GLU A 299 -24.77 8.76 0.72
C GLU A 299 -24.19 7.42 0.25
N ARG A 300 -24.40 7.04 -1.02
CA ARG A 300 -23.78 5.83 -1.61
C ARG A 300 -22.25 5.84 -1.47
N ARG A 301 -21.62 7.00 -1.59
CA ARG A 301 -20.17 7.13 -1.40
C ARG A 301 -19.79 6.98 0.07
N ARG A 302 -20.56 7.56 0.98
CA ARG A 302 -20.35 7.43 2.42
C ARG A 302 -20.45 5.96 2.85
N GLU A 303 -21.45 5.23 2.36
CA GLU A 303 -21.57 3.77 2.56
C GLU A 303 -20.34 3.02 2.02
N GLN A 304 -19.85 3.36 0.82
CA GLN A 304 -18.64 2.75 0.26
C GLN A 304 -17.40 3.00 1.12
N VAL A 305 -17.24 4.22 1.64
CA VAL A 305 -16.12 4.56 2.53
C VAL A 305 -16.23 3.77 3.83
N PHE A 306 -17.41 3.74 4.47
CA PHE A 306 -17.63 2.95 5.67
C PHE A 306 -17.38 1.45 5.43
N GLY A 307 -17.79 0.91 4.28
CA GLY A 307 -17.49 -0.47 3.89
C GLY A 307 -16.00 -0.76 3.66
N SER A 308 -15.13 0.27 3.65
CA SER A 308 -13.67 0.13 3.60
C SER A 308 -12.98 0.44 4.93
N ALA A 309 -13.69 1.03 5.90
CA ALA A 309 -13.14 1.38 7.20
C ALA A 309 -12.65 0.16 8.01
N PRO A 310 -13.32 -1.02 8.01
CA PRO A 310 -12.80 -2.19 8.71
C PRO A 310 -11.42 -2.63 8.22
N ALA A 311 -11.19 -2.63 6.90
CA ALA A 311 -9.89 -2.98 6.32
C ALA A 311 -8.82 -1.93 6.68
N LEU A 312 -9.18 -0.65 6.66
CA LEU A 312 -8.29 0.43 7.08
C LEU A 312 -7.81 0.25 8.53
N TRP A 313 -8.76 0.09 9.45
CA TRP A 313 -8.46 -0.08 10.87
C TRP A 313 -7.74 -1.39 11.16
N ALA A 314 -8.07 -2.47 10.44
CA ALA A 314 -7.36 -3.74 10.53
C ALA A 314 -5.88 -3.57 10.17
N VAL A 315 -5.54 -2.92 9.05
CA VAL A 315 -4.14 -2.66 8.69
C VAL A 315 -3.42 -1.88 9.79
N ILE A 316 -4.02 -0.79 10.27
CA ILE A 316 -3.41 0.04 11.32
C ILE A 316 -3.16 -0.78 12.60
N ALA A 317 -4.18 -1.49 13.08
CA ALA A 317 -4.08 -2.31 14.28
C ALA A 317 -3.06 -3.44 14.13
N MET A 318 -3.07 -4.12 12.98
CA MET A 318 -2.14 -5.20 12.67
C MET A 318 -0.69 -4.69 12.68
N PHE A 319 -0.39 -3.54 12.07
CA PHE A 319 0.96 -2.97 12.14
C PHE A 319 1.32 -2.51 13.55
N ALA A 320 0.40 -1.83 14.25
CA ALA A 320 0.62 -1.32 15.60
C ALA A 320 0.92 -2.43 16.61
N VAL A 321 0.41 -3.65 16.38
CA VAL A 321 0.70 -4.83 17.20
C VAL A 321 1.90 -5.60 16.67
N THR A 322 1.90 -5.96 15.39
CA THR A 322 2.87 -6.90 14.81
C THR A 322 4.27 -6.30 14.75
N VAL A 323 4.42 -5.05 14.31
CA VAL A 323 5.76 -4.45 14.14
C VAL A 323 6.48 -4.30 15.49
N PRO A 324 5.89 -3.72 16.55
CA PRO A 324 6.56 -3.66 17.85
C PRO A 324 6.84 -5.03 18.47
N LEU A 325 5.93 -6.00 18.32
CA LEU A 325 6.17 -7.36 18.86
C LEU A 325 7.34 -8.05 18.16
N LEU A 326 7.40 -8.00 16.83
CA LEU A 326 8.47 -8.65 16.08
C LEU A 326 9.82 -7.97 16.33
N LEU A 327 9.85 -6.63 16.42
CA LEU A 327 11.06 -5.84 16.59
C LEU A 327 11.50 -5.63 18.05
N GLY A 328 10.62 -5.88 19.02
CA GLY A 328 10.95 -5.83 20.44
C GLY A 328 12.06 -6.83 20.77
N GLN A 329 12.93 -6.52 21.73
CA GLN A 329 13.93 -7.46 22.24
C GLN A 329 13.35 -8.27 23.39
#